data_AF-A0A0G2FE25-F1
#
_entry.id   AF-A0A0G2FE25-F1
#
_cell.length_a   1.000
_cell.length_b   1.000
_cell.length_c   1.000
_cell.angle_alpha   90.00
_cell.angle_beta   90.00
_cell.angle_gamma   90.00
#
_symmetry.space_group_name_H-M   'P 1'
#
loop_
_entity.id
_entity.type
_entity.pdbx_description
1 polymer ?
#
loop_
_entity_poly.entity_id
_entity_poly.type
_entity_poly.pdbx_seq_one_letter_code
_entity_poly.pdbx_strand_id
1 'polypeptide(L)'
;MIMVGRIAELRDTSPGPTDTKTLDEISRFTASSVLQITYARRAETPDDPILKDLQIVSQNIASAFTPGQYWVEDLPLLDIFPALVSPWKRKLTSDHQFEMALFEGLLRGVERRLDGSKGAQGSIPGQFGGSVIATDQCASAELLRNQEHFQLGREDVAYLAAGIFEAGTETTAMTINTFLLAATCYPEMTRRAQADIDDYMSSSKNHSEDLVPTFADLQHLPYLGAVVKESLRLTPTGSSGVGHTPTRPGIHSLRLECDEDGGTNKLTIPNEATVLANTYGLHHDTNRYPEPWHFDPGRWIALDSNQDFEPGVQRCSTTGYSLDHTHANFAFGFGRRICPGSSLASHTLSMAIALLLLCFDFKLTDRAEAHRREIEKLDREEFRRWFELFPASDVGRAAMHREQLSKEECHDERDRLGRVLIDAYIAFKLSREQLAECIRLEPRKGRPWLKAVGDTLASTWGQ
;
A
#
# COMPACT_ATOMS: atom_id res chain seq x y z
N MET A 1 -14.30 0.91 -11.24
CA MET A 1 -15.76 1.16 -11.42
C MET A 1 -16.61 0.71 -10.23
N ILE A 2 -16.66 -0.58 -9.87
CA ILE A 2 -17.49 -1.04 -8.73
C ILE A 2 -17.18 -0.29 -7.43
N MET A 3 -15.88 -0.11 -7.11
CA MET A 3 -15.43 0.65 -5.94
C MET A 3 -16.01 2.07 -5.91
N VAL A 4 -15.82 2.85 -6.98
CA VAL A 4 -16.28 4.25 -7.04
C VAL A 4 -17.81 4.37 -7.05
N GLY A 5 -18.51 3.44 -7.69
CA GLY A 5 -19.99 3.41 -7.67
C GLY A 5 -20.53 3.16 -6.26
N ARG A 6 -19.99 2.15 -5.56
CA ARG A 6 -20.36 1.88 -4.16
C ARG A 6 -20.04 3.06 -3.24
N ILE A 7 -18.86 3.68 -3.38
CA ILE A 7 -18.50 4.88 -2.61
C ILE A 7 -19.51 6.02 -2.87
N ALA A 8 -19.98 6.20 -4.11
CA ALA A 8 -20.98 7.21 -4.42
C ALA A 8 -22.35 6.93 -3.75
N GLU A 9 -22.79 5.66 -3.72
CA GLU A 9 -24.06 5.22 -3.13
C GLU A 9 -24.09 5.31 -1.58
N LEU A 10 -22.92 5.19 -0.93
CA LEU A 10 -22.81 5.30 0.54
C LEU A 10 -23.34 6.63 1.10
N ARG A 11 -23.40 7.68 0.27
CA ARG A 11 -23.93 8.99 0.66
C ARG A 11 -25.46 9.03 0.76
N ASP A 12 -26.17 8.30 -0.09
CA ASP A 12 -27.64 8.39 -0.18
C ASP A 12 -28.34 7.62 0.95
N THR A 13 -27.61 6.81 1.72
CA THR A 13 -28.18 5.82 2.65
C THR A 13 -27.84 6.02 4.13
N SER A 14 -27.02 7.01 4.52
CA SER A 14 -26.68 7.22 5.94
C SER A 14 -26.25 8.66 6.29
N PRO A 15 -26.91 9.34 7.25
CA PRO A 15 -26.50 10.66 7.75
C PRO A 15 -25.42 10.63 8.85
N GLY A 16 -24.68 9.52 9.02
CA GLY A 16 -23.56 9.37 9.97
C GLY A 16 -22.17 9.50 9.29
N PRO A 17 -21.04 9.33 10.02
CA PRO A 17 -19.70 9.36 9.42
C PRO A 17 -19.63 8.25 8.35
N THR A 18 -19.71 8.67 7.10
CA THR A 18 -19.87 7.81 5.91
C THR A 18 -18.52 7.29 5.41
N ASP A 19 -17.45 7.66 6.11
CA ASP A 19 -16.08 7.58 5.63
C ASP A 19 -15.40 6.25 6.00
N THR A 20 -15.80 5.58 7.10
CA THR A 20 -15.27 4.24 7.44
C THR A 20 -15.64 3.24 6.36
N LYS A 21 -16.89 3.33 5.86
CA LYS A 21 -17.38 2.53 4.75
C LYS A 21 -16.66 2.82 3.43
N THR A 22 -16.14 4.04 3.25
CA THR A 22 -15.31 4.38 2.08
C THR A 22 -13.98 3.63 2.11
N LEU A 23 -13.30 3.63 3.26
CA LEU A 23 -12.07 2.87 3.42
C LEU A 23 -12.31 1.37 3.31
N ASP A 24 -13.45 0.87 3.80
CA ASP A 24 -13.86 -0.54 3.66
C ASP A 24 -14.05 -0.95 2.20
N GLU A 25 -14.62 -0.08 1.38
CA GLU A 25 -14.74 -0.32 -0.05
C GLU A 25 -13.38 -0.32 -0.79
N ILE A 26 -12.40 0.47 -0.32
CA ILE A 26 -11.03 0.46 -0.84
C ILE A 26 -10.30 -0.83 -0.47
N SER A 27 -10.41 -1.26 0.79
CA SER A 27 -9.87 -2.54 1.25
C SER A 27 -10.52 -3.72 0.53
N ARG A 28 -11.84 -3.69 0.34
CA ARG A 28 -12.54 -4.69 -0.47
C ARG A 28 -12.05 -4.66 -1.91
N PHE A 29 -11.88 -3.49 -2.53
CA PHE A 29 -11.42 -3.38 -3.92
C PHE A 29 -10.06 -4.03 -4.13
N THR A 30 -9.09 -3.68 -3.27
CA THR A 30 -7.72 -4.22 -3.35
C THR A 30 -7.73 -5.72 -3.10
N ALA A 31 -8.37 -6.17 -2.01
CA ALA A 31 -8.50 -7.59 -1.70
C ALA A 31 -9.20 -8.40 -2.81
N SER A 32 -10.32 -7.89 -3.32
CA SER A 32 -11.10 -8.54 -4.39
C SER A 32 -10.32 -8.60 -5.70
N SER A 33 -9.46 -7.63 -5.98
CA SER A 33 -8.58 -7.66 -7.16
C SER A 33 -7.55 -8.79 -7.07
N VAL A 34 -6.92 -8.95 -5.90
CA VAL A 34 -5.89 -9.99 -5.71
C VAL A 34 -6.50 -11.37 -5.49
N LEU A 35 -7.68 -11.49 -4.86
CA LEU A 35 -8.44 -12.74 -4.78
C LEU A 35 -8.78 -13.28 -6.17
N GLN A 36 -9.07 -12.41 -7.15
CA GLN A 36 -9.34 -12.84 -8.51
C GLN A 36 -8.08 -13.38 -9.17
N ILE A 37 -6.96 -12.66 -9.03
CA ILE A 37 -5.67 -13.09 -9.58
C ILE A 37 -5.22 -14.40 -8.96
N THR A 38 -5.39 -14.55 -7.65
CA THR A 38 -4.82 -15.66 -6.89
C THR A 38 -5.72 -16.90 -6.94
N TYR A 39 -7.03 -16.72 -6.76
CA TYR A 39 -7.98 -17.81 -6.54
C TYR A 39 -9.15 -17.81 -7.52
N ALA A 40 -9.19 -16.92 -8.51
CA ALA A 40 -10.35 -16.74 -9.39
C ALA A 40 -11.68 -16.58 -8.62
N ARG A 41 -11.68 -15.74 -7.58
CA ARG A 41 -12.91 -15.33 -6.88
C ARG A 41 -12.88 -13.83 -6.54
N ARG A 42 -14.06 -13.24 -6.34
CA ARG A 42 -14.20 -11.87 -5.84
C ARG A 42 -14.65 -11.87 -4.38
N ALA A 43 -14.30 -10.80 -3.66
CA ALA A 43 -15.05 -10.36 -2.49
C ALA A 43 -16.13 -9.37 -2.97
N GLU A 44 -17.39 -9.74 -2.80
CA GLU A 44 -18.55 -8.98 -3.27
C GLU A 44 -18.85 -7.77 -2.37
N THR A 45 -18.69 -7.94 -1.06
CA THR A 45 -18.93 -6.91 -0.04
C THR A 45 -17.71 -6.77 0.87
N PRO A 46 -17.59 -5.65 1.60
CA PRO A 46 -16.52 -5.50 2.60
C PRO A 46 -16.68 -6.48 3.79
N ASP A 47 -17.85 -7.08 3.94
CA ASP A 47 -18.17 -8.06 4.97
C ASP A 47 -17.83 -9.52 4.61
N ASP A 48 -17.23 -9.77 3.44
CA ASP A 48 -16.80 -11.11 3.04
C ASP A 48 -15.91 -11.72 4.15
N PRO A 49 -16.27 -12.92 4.69
CA PRO A 49 -15.55 -13.52 5.81
C PRO A 49 -14.05 -13.65 5.61
N ILE A 50 -13.60 -13.87 4.37
CA ILE A 50 -12.17 -14.03 4.09
C ILE A 50 -11.39 -12.73 4.26
N LEU A 51 -12.04 -11.57 4.17
CA LEU A 51 -11.39 -10.30 4.51
C LEU A 51 -11.16 -10.17 6.02
N LYS A 52 -12.11 -10.66 6.83
CA LYS A 52 -12.00 -10.68 8.30
C LYS A 52 -10.94 -11.69 8.74
N ASP A 53 -10.94 -12.87 8.13
CA ASP A 53 -9.93 -13.90 8.40
C ASP A 53 -8.53 -13.42 7.98
N LEU A 54 -8.40 -12.75 6.83
CA LEU A 54 -7.12 -12.15 6.40
C LEU A 54 -6.65 -11.10 7.41
N GLN A 55 -7.54 -10.24 7.92
CA GLN A 55 -7.17 -9.24 8.92
C GLN A 55 -6.63 -9.90 10.21
N ILE A 56 -7.20 -11.04 10.62
CA ILE A 56 -6.67 -11.83 11.76
C ILE A 56 -5.27 -12.34 11.44
N VAL A 57 -5.05 -12.87 10.23
CA VAL A 57 -3.72 -13.31 9.77
C VAL A 57 -2.72 -12.15 9.80
N SER A 58 -3.04 -10.99 9.20
CA SER A 58 -2.16 -9.81 9.21
C SER A 58 -1.80 -9.38 10.63
N GLN A 59 -2.76 -9.40 11.57
CA GLN A 59 -2.51 -9.04 12.97
C GLN A 59 -1.60 -10.05 13.69
N ASN A 60 -1.80 -11.36 13.44
CA ASN A 60 -0.93 -12.39 14.00
C ASN A 60 0.50 -12.25 13.48
N ILE A 61 0.65 -12.02 12.17
CA ILE A 61 1.93 -11.79 11.51
C ILE A 61 2.62 -10.54 12.09
N ALA A 62 1.91 -9.40 12.14
CA ALA A 62 2.45 -8.16 12.71
C ALA A 62 2.89 -8.34 14.17
N SER A 63 2.10 -9.06 14.98
CA SER A 63 2.48 -9.37 16.36
C SER A 63 3.73 -10.25 16.41
N ALA A 64 3.87 -11.23 15.53
CA ALA A 64 5.02 -12.13 15.49
C ALA A 64 6.31 -11.43 15.00
N PHE A 65 6.18 -10.41 14.13
CA PHE A 65 7.31 -9.61 13.65
C PHE A 65 7.77 -8.50 14.62
N THR A 66 7.02 -8.24 15.69
CA THR A 66 7.36 -7.20 16.67
C THR A 66 8.64 -7.60 17.42
N PRO A 67 9.75 -6.86 17.29
CA PRO A 67 11.01 -7.25 17.92
C PRO A 67 10.90 -7.32 19.43
N GLY A 68 11.38 -8.41 20.02
CA GLY A 68 11.35 -8.63 21.48
C GLY A 68 9.95 -8.99 22.00
N GLN A 69 8.98 -9.29 21.13
CA GLN A 69 7.66 -9.78 21.53
C GLN A 69 7.77 -11.09 22.31
N TYR A 70 8.71 -11.95 21.93
CA TYR A 70 8.96 -13.22 22.60
C TYR A 70 10.38 -13.27 23.16
N TRP A 71 10.49 -13.61 24.45
CA TRP A 71 11.78 -13.77 25.14
C TRP A 71 12.73 -14.77 24.47
N VAL A 72 12.21 -15.68 23.65
CA VAL A 72 13.02 -16.64 22.88
C VAL A 72 13.93 -15.96 21.85
N GLU A 73 13.58 -14.74 21.41
CA GLU A 73 14.40 -13.94 20.51
C GLU A 73 15.69 -13.46 21.21
N ASP A 74 15.58 -13.00 22.44
CA ASP A 74 16.72 -12.53 23.25
C ASP A 74 17.48 -13.68 23.92
N LEU A 75 16.76 -14.76 24.27
CA LEU A 75 17.28 -15.94 24.96
C LEU A 75 16.95 -17.21 24.16
N PRO A 76 17.71 -17.53 23.10
CA PRO A 76 17.44 -18.68 22.22
C PRO A 76 17.38 -20.03 22.95
N LEU A 77 18.02 -20.15 24.12
CA LEU A 77 17.94 -21.35 24.96
C LEU A 77 16.51 -21.67 25.41
N LEU A 78 15.62 -20.67 25.45
CA LEU A 78 14.21 -20.89 25.75
C LEU A 78 13.50 -21.75 24.70
N ASP A 79 14.05 -21.86 23.48
CA ASP A 79 13.48 -22.71 22.43
C ASP A 79 13.66 -24.22 22.70
N ILE A 80 14.48 -24.61 23.67
CA ILE A 80 14.62 -26.03 24.05
C ILE A 80 13.36 -26.53 24.77
N PHE A 81 12.61 -25.64 25.41
CA PHE A 81 11.43 -26.04 26.18
C PHE A 81 10.27 -26.51 25.27
N PRO A 82 9.53 -27.55 25.69
CA PRO A 82 8.39 -28.06 24.92
C PRO A 82 7.22 -27.07 24.94
N ALA A 83 6.36 -27.13 23.91
CA ALA A 83 5.22 -26.22 23.76
C ALA A 83 4.29 -26.14 25.00
N LEU A 84 4.20 -27.22 25.78
CA LEU A 84 3.40 -27.26 27.02
C LEU A 84 3.75 -26.11 27.99
N VAL A 85 5.04 -25.79 28.12
CA VAL A 85 5.53 -24.75 29.04
C VAL A 85 5.96 -23.46 28.32
N SER A 86 5.86 -23.43 26.98
CA SER A 86 6.21 -22.28 26.13
C SER A 86 4.93 -21.68 25.53
N PRO A 87 4.29 -20.67 26.16
CA PRO A 87 3.08 -20.04 25.65
C PRO A 87 3.21 -19.51 24.22
N TRP A 88 4.38 -18.95 23.87
CA TRP A 88 4.64 -18.42 22.53
C TRP A 88 4.55 -19.52 21.46
N LYS A 89 5.13 -20.71 21.70
CA LYS A 89 5.02 -21.85 20.79
C LYS A 89 3.58 -22.28 20.57
N ARG A 90 2.77 -22.31 21.64
CA ARG A 90 1.34 -22.65 21.54
C ARG A 90 0.58 -21.62 20.72
N LYS A 91 0.83 -20.33 20.95
CA LYS A 91 0.21 -19.25 20.18
C LYS A 91 0.59 -19.37 18.69
N LEU A 92 1.88 -19.40 18.37
CA LEU A 92 2.37 -19.47 16.99
C LEU A 92 1.90 -20.75 16.27
N THR A 93 1.80 -21.88 16.98
CA THR A 93 1.21 -23.11 16.42
C THR A 93 -0.27 -22.94 16.11
N SER A 94 -1.03 -22.29 17.01
CA SER A 94 -2.45 -22.00 16.79
C SER A 94 -2.65 -21.02 15.63
N ASP A 95 -1.81 -20.00 15.53
CA ASP A 95 -1.85 -19.02 14.43
C ASP A 95 -1.57 -19.73 13.10
N HIS A 96 -0.51 -20.55 13.03
CA HIS A 96 -0.19 -21.36 11.86
C HIS A 96 -1.32 -22.31 11.44
N GLN A 97 -1.98 -22.97 12.41
CA GLN A 97 -3.11 -23.86 12.11
C GLN A 97 -4.30 -23.09 11.51
N PHE A 98 -4.59 -21.89 12.02
CA PHE A 98 -5.63 -21.03 11.49
C PHE A 98 -5.31 -20.57 10.06
N GLU A 99 -4.08 -20.06 9.85
CA GLU A 99 -3.56 -19.65 8.55
C GLU A 99 -3.66 -20.78 7.53
N MET A 100 -3.11 -21.96 7.86
CA MET A 100 -3.09 -23.10 6.96
C MET A 100 -4.52 -23.57 6.62
N ALA A 101 -5.43 -23.60 7.61
CA ALA A 101 -6.83 -23.96 7.36
C ALA A 101 -7.51 -22.99 6.37
N LEU A 102 -7.26 -21.69 6.51
CA LEU A 102 -7.76 -20.66 5.60
C LEU A 102 -7.17 -20.84 4.18
N PHE A 103 -5.85 -20.95 4.07
CA PHE A 103 -5.14 -21.02 2.79
C PHE A 103 -5.47 -22.29 2.03
N GLU A 104 -5.50 -23.44 2.71
CA GLU A 104 -5.95 -24.69 2.11
C GLU A 104 -7.44 -24.65 1.72
N GLY A 105 -8.28 -23.96 2.50
CA GLY A 105 -9.69 -23.78 2.17
C GLY A 105 -9.88 -23.04 0.85
N LEU A 106 -9.11 -21.97 0.64
CA LEU A 106 -9.08 -21.21 -0.61
C LEU A 106 -8.58 -22.05 -1.77
N LEU A 107 -7.48 -22.79 -1.57
CA LEU A 107 -6.89 -23.67 -2.57
C LEU A 107 -7.83 -24.82 -2.98
N ARG A 108 -8.48 -25.48 -2.00
CA ARG A 108 -9.54 -26.48 -2.25
C ARG A 108 -10.73 -25.89 -3.00
N GLY A 109 -11.01 -24.60 -2.81
CA GLY A 109 -12.00 -23.87 -3.60
C GLY A 109 -11.65 -23.83 -5.09
N VAL A 110 -10.37 -23.58 -5.42
CA VAL A 110 -9.86 -23.58 -6.80
C VAL A 110 -9.95 -24.97 -7.41
N GLU A 111 -9.45 -25.99 -6.72
CA GLU A 111 -9.46 -27.38 -7.22
C GLU A 111 -10.87 -27.89 -7.54
N ARG A 112 -11.82 -27.66 -6.63
CA ARG A 112 -13.23 -28.03 -6.88
C ARG A 112 -13.78 -27.39 -8.14
N ARG A 113 -13.42 -26.13 -8.41
CA ARG A 113 -13.82 -25.43 -9.63
C ARG A 113 -13.10 -26.00 -10.86
N LEU A 114 -11.82 -26.34 -10.77
CA LEU A 114 -11.07 -26.99 -11.87
C LEU A 114 -11.66 -28.37 -12.23
N ASP A 115 -11.99 -29.19 -11.24
CA ASP A 115 -12.57 -30.52 -11.46
C ASP A 115 -13.98 -30.44 -12.07
N GLY A 116 -14.79 -29.49 -11.59
CA GLY A 116 -16.11 -29.20 -12.15
C GLY A 116 -16.06 -28.61 -13.57
N SER A 117 -14.93 -28.02 -13.98
CA SER A 117 -14.74 -27.41 -15.31
C SER A 117 -14.50 -28.43 -16.43
N LYS A 118 -14.29 -29.72 -16.11
CA LYS A 118 -14.13 -30.79 -17.13
C LYS A 118 -15.38 -31.05 -17.99
N GLY A 119 -16.49 -30.34 -17.76
CA GLY A 119 -17.71 -30.40 -18.58
C GLY A 119 -18.39 -29.07 -18.87
N ALA A 120 -17.84 -27.93 -18.44
CA ALA A 120 -18.41 -26.61 -18.69
C ALA A 120 -17.31 -25.66 -19.19
N GLN A 121 -17.18 -25.59 -20.51
CA GLN A 121 -16.35 -24.59 -21.17
C GLN A 121 -17.00 -23.22 -20.91
N GLY A 122 -16.36 -22.42 -20.07
CA GLY A 122 -16.71 -21.02 -19.83
C GLY A 122 -17.59 -20.80 -18.60
N SER A 123 -16.97 -20.54 -17.46
CA SER A 123 -17.61 -19.73 -16.42
C SER A 123 -17.31 -18.25 -16.69
N ILE A 124 -18.01 -17.68 -17.66
CA ILE A 124 -18.44 -16.28 -17.56
C ILE A 124 -19.94 -16.30 -17.25
N PRO A 125 -20.29 -16.11 -15.98
CA PRO A 125 -21.22 -15.05 -15.60
C PRO A 125 -20.40 -14.09 -14.75
N GLY A 126 -20.33 -12.80 -14.97
CA GLY A 126 -21.12 -11.80 -15.68
C GLY A 126 -20.62 -10.47 -15.11
N GLN A 127 -20.91 -9.33 -15.74
CA GLN A 127 -20.27 -8.04 -15.44
C GLN A 127 -20.32 -7.56 -13.96
N PHE A 128 -21.05 -8.22 -13.03
CA PHE A 128 -21.15 -7.83 -11.61
C PHE A 128 -21.25 -8.99 -10.59
N GLY A 129 -20.85 -10.22 -10.92
CA GLY A 129 -20.77 -11.34 -9.97
C GLY A 129 -20.07 -12.55 -10.61
N GLY A 130 -18.97 -13.03 -10.02
CA GLY A 130 -18.04 -13.98 -10.64
C GLY A 130 -16.62 -13.41 -10.86
N SER A 131 -15.62 -14.27 -11.07
CA SER A 131 -14.25 -13.85 -11.38
C SER A 131 -14.10 -13.52 -12.86
N VAL A 132 -13.39 -12.43 -13.20
CA VAL A 132 -13.03 -12.13 -14.61
C VAL A 132 -11.88 -12.98 -15.12
N ILE A 133 -11.10 -13.56 -14.19
CA ILE A 133 -10.04 -14.50 -14.49
C ILE A 133 -10.63 -15.90 -14.41
N ALA A 134 -10.46 -16.69 -15.48
CA ALA A 134 -10.87 -18.08 -15.50
C ALA A 134 -10.11 -18.88 -14.43
N THR A 135 -10.74 -19.91 -13.86
CA THR A 135 -10.13 -20.63 -12.73
C THR A 135 -8.80 -21.31 -13.13
N ASP A 136 -8.67 -21.77 -14.38
CA ASP A 136 -7.45 -22.37 -14.92
C ASP A 136 -6.35 -21.33 -15.28
N GLN A 137 -6.61 -20.04 -15.11
CA GLN A 137 -5.67 -18.95 -15.36
C GLN A 137 -5.23 -18.22 -14.08
N CYS A 138 -5.79 -18.56 -12.91
CA CYS A 138 -5.36 -17.92 -11.66
C CYS A 138 -4.04 -18.47 -11.15
N ALA A 139 -3.36 -17.70 -10.29
CA ALA A 139 -2.03 -18.04 -9.77
C ALA A 139 -2.02 -19.38 -9.02
N SER A 140 -3.07 -19.70 -8.26
CA SER A 140 -3.18 -20.99 -7.58
C SER A 140 -3.24 -22.17 -8.54
N ALA A 141 -3.98 -22.03 -9.65
CA ALA A 141 -4.03 -23.07 -10.67
C ALA A 141 -2.67 -23.24 -11.36
N GLU A 142 -1.94 -22.14 -11.59
CA GLU A 142 -0.58 -22.20 -12.13
C GLU A 142 0.40 -22.89 -11.18
N LEU A 143 0.33 -22.58 -9.88
CA LEU A 143 1.15 -23.24 -8.86
C LEU A 143 0.83 -24.74 -8.76
N LEU A 144 -0.46 -25.11 -8.76
CA LEU A 144 -0.89 -26.52 -8.74
C LEU A 144 -0.41 -27.29 -9.97
N ARG A 145 -0.49 -26.70 -11.17
CA ARG A 145 -0.01 -27.33 -12.41
C ARG A 145 1.49 -27.59 -12.41
N ASN A 146 2.26 -26.70 -11.79
CA ASN A 146 3.72 -26.76 -11.80
C ASN A 146 4.32 -27.24 -10.48
N GLN A 147 3.51 -27.74 -9.54
CA GLN A 147 4.00 -28.11 -8.20
C GLN A 147 5.14 -29.14 -8.26
N GLU A 148 5.07 -30.13 -9.16
CA GLU A 148 6.12 -31.14 -9.32
C GLU A 148 7.39 -30.53 -9.93
N HIS A 149 7.24 -29.64 -10.91
CA HIS A 149 8.37 -28.97 -11.56
C HIS A 149 9.15 -28.10 -10.58
N PHE A 150 8.44 -27.40 -9.69
CA PHE A 150 9.03 -26.55 -8.65
C PHE A 150 9.34 -27.29 -7.34
N GLN A 151 9.05 -28.59 -7.26
CA GLN A 151 9.24 -29.42 -6.05
C GLN A 151 8.50 -28.86 -4.83
N LEU A 152 7.28 -28.38 -5.04
CA LEU A 152 6.43 -27.77 -4.02
C LEU A 152 5.53 -28.83 -3.39
N GLY A 153 5.53 -28.88 -2.06
CA GLY A 153 4.52 -29.57 -1.28
C GLY A 153 3.20 -28.81 -1.26
N ARG A 154 2.17 -29.43 -0.69
CA ARG A 154 0.84 -28.83 -0.57
C ARG A 154 0.87 -27.51 0.22
N GLU A 155 1.59 -27.51 1.33
CA GLU A 155 1.75 -26.33 2.19
C GLU A 155 2.49 -25.20 1.47
N ASP A 156 3.51 -25.53 0.67
CA ASP A 156 4.24 -24.55 -0.13
C ASP A 156 3.32 -23.86 -1.14
N VAL A 157 2.47 -24.62 -1.84
CA VAL A 157 1.49 -24.07 -2.78
C VAL A 157 0.47 -23.17 -2.05
N ALA A 158 -0.01 -23.61 -0.88
CA ALA A 158 -0.96 -22.84 -0.08
C ALA A 158 -0.34 -21.51 0.38
N TYR A 159 0.87 -21.52 0.92
CA TYR A 159 1.58 -20.32 1.37
C TYR A 159 2.00 -19.40 0.21
N LEU A 160 2.46 -19.94 -0.92
CA LEU A 160 2.83 -19.12 -2.07
C LEU A 160 1.61 -18.39 -2.65
N ALA A 161 0.47 -19.07 -2.76
CA ALA A 161 -0.77 -18.43 -3.17
C ALA A 161 -1.23 -17.38 -2.14
N ALA A 162 -1.23 -17.74 -0.86
CA ALA A 162 -1.65 -16.84 0.21
C ALA A 162 -0.78 -15.58 0.30
N GLY A 163 0.54 -15.73 0.14
CA GLY A 163 1.48 -14.61 0.14
C GLY A 163 1.20 -13.60 -0.97
N ILE A 164 0.73 -14.03 -2.15
CA ILE A 164 0.25 -13.11 -3.20
C ILE A 164 -0.96 -12.34 -2.70
N PHE A 165 -1.93 -13.04 -2.11
CA PHE A 165 -3.18 -12.45 -1.60
C PHE A 165 -2.94 -11.43 -0.48
N GLU A 166 -2.16 -11.80 0.54
CA GLU A 166 -1.83 -10.94 1.68
C GLU A 166 -1.06 -9.70 1.21
N ALA A 167 0.06 -9.91 0.50
CA ALA A 167 0.96 -8.82 0.12
C ALA A 167 0.29 -7.80 -0.81
N GLY A 168 -0.61 -8.24 -1.70
CA GLY A 168 -1.28 -7.34 -2.65
C GLY A 168 -2.50 -6.59 -2.10
N THR A 169 -3.02 -7.00 -0.94
CA THR A 169 -4.24 -6.44 -0.36
C THR A 169 -3.97 -5.16 0.43
N GLU A 170 -3.33 -5.27 1.60
CA GLU A 170 -3.19 -4.13 2.51
C GLU A 170 -2.24 -3.06 1.96
N THR A 171 -1.18 -3.47 1.26
CA THR A 171 -0.15 -2.53 0.80
C THR A 171 -0.68 -1.49 -0.19
N THR A 172 -1.47 -1.95 -1.16
CA THR A 172 -2.15 -1.11 -2.14
C THR A 172 -3.18 -0.21 -1.47
N ALA A 173 -3.96 -0.74 -0.52
CA ALA A 173 -4.97 0.02 0.21
C ALA A 173 -4.37 1.15 1.03
N MET A 174 -3.25 0.90 1.73
CA MET A 174 -2.51 1.92 2.47
C MET A 174 -2.03 3.05 1.55
N THR A 175 -1.51 2.73 0.37
CA THR A 175 -1.04 3.76 -0.57
C THR A 175 -2.20 4.60 -1.13
N ILE A 176 -3.36 3.99 -1.39
CA ILE A 176 -4.58 4.73 -1.77
C ILE A 176 -5.03 5.63 -0.62
N ASN A 177 -4.99 5.15 0.62
CA ASN A 177 -5.39 5.91 1.80
C ASN A 177 -4.47 7.12 2.05
N THR A 178 -3.15 6.95 1.88
CA THR A 178 -2.21 8.09 1.90
C THR A 178 -2.53 9.09 0.79
N PHE A 179 -2.85 8.63 -0.42
CA PHE A 179 -3.32 9.52 -1.49
C PHE A 179 -4.59 10.27 -1.07
N LEU A 180 -5.58 9.62 -0.46
CA LEU A 180 -6.82 10.29 -0.04
C LEU A 180 -6.54 11.43 0.94
N LEU A 181 -5.65 11.19 1.91
CA LEU A 181 -5.25 12.19 2.88
C LEU A 181 -4.43 13.33 2.24
N ALA A 182 -3.55 13.00 1.31
CA ALA A 182 -2.85 14.02 0.52
C ALA A 182 -3.84 14.85 -0.32
N ALA A 183 -4.83 14.21 -0.95
CA ALA A 183 -5.79 14.89 -1.79
C ALA A 183 -6.69 15.88 -1.03
N THR A 184 -6.95 15.63 0.27
CA THR A 184 -7.69 16.56 1.15
C THR A 184 -6.81 17.70 1.67
N CYS A 185 -5.54 17.43 2.00
CA CYS A 185 -4.60 18.41 2.53
C CYS A 185 -4.02 19.34 1.44
N TYR A 186 -3.84 18.86 0.21
CA TYR A 186 -3.19 19.54 -0.92
C TYR A 186 -4.17 19.78 -2.09
N PRO A 187 -5.16 20.69 -1.94
CA PRO A 187 -6.24 20.85 -2.91
C PRO A 187 -5.79 21.42 -4.26
N GLU A 188 -4.70 22.17 -4.32
CA GLU A 188 -4.08 22.63 -5.58
C GLU A 188 -3.50 21.48 -6.39
N MET A 189 -2.82 20.53 -5.74
CA MET A 189 -2.38 19.30 -6.37
C MET A 189 -3.57 18.52 -6.94
N THR A 190 -4.61 18.32 -6.13
CA THR A 190 -5.83 17.61 -6.54
C THR A 190 -6.51 18.28 -7.74
N ARG A 191 -6.71 19.61 -7.69
CA ARG A 191 -7.34 20.35 -8.79
C ARG A 191 -6.56 20.25 -10.08
N ARG A 192 -5.22 20.32 -10.01
CA ARG A 192 -4.37 20.16 -11.19
C ARG A 192 -4.52 18.76 -11.79
N ALA A 193 -4.45 17.71 -10.97
CA ALA A 193 -4.61 16.35 -11.45
C ALA A 193 -6.00 16.09 -12.05
N GLN A 194 -7.06 16.64 -11.43
CA GLN A 194 -8.42 16.60 -11.97
C GLN A 194 -8.51 17.32 -13.33
N ALA A 195 -7.93 18.51 -13.46
CA ALA A 195 -7.95 19.27 -14.70
C ALA A 195 -7.22 18.54 -15.84
N ASP A 196 -6.02 18.00 -15.57
CA ASP A 196 -5.24 17.25 -16.57
C ASP A 196 -6.01 16.03 -17.08
N ILE A 197 -6.67 15.29 -16.17
CA ILE A 197 -7.54 14.15 -16.52
C ILE A 197 -8.73 14.62 -17.36
N ASP A 198 -9.42 15.67 -16.93
CA ASP A 198 -10.62 16.18 -17.59
C ASP A 198 -10.31 16.69 -19.02
N ASP A 199 -9.19 17.38 -19.19
CA ASP A 199 -8.72 17.90 -20.48
C ASP A 199 -8.34 16.77 -21.43
N TYR A 200 -7.65 15.74 -20.94
CA TYR A 200 -7.34 14.56 -21.75
C TYR A 200 -8.61 13.82 -22.19
N MET A 201 -9.53 13.56 -21.25
CA MET A 201 -10.77 12.83 -21.54
C MET A 201 -11.70 13.60 -22.48
N SER A 202 -11.68 14.93 -22.46
CA SER A 202 -12.51 15.76 -23.36
C SER A 202 -11.91 15.95 -24.76
N SER A 203 -10.58 15.87 -24.88
CA SER A 203 -9.87 16.10 -26.16
C SER A 203 -9.62 14.82 -26.96
N SER A 204 -9.57 13.65 -26.32
CA SER A 204 -9.32 12.39 -27.00
C SER A 204 -10.56 11.92 -27.79
N LYS A 205 -10.37 11.80 -29.12
CA LYS A 205 -11.39 11.39 -30.09
C LYS A 205 -11.94 9.97 -29.87
N ASN A 206 -11.29 9.18 -29.00
CA ASN A 206 -11.68 7.80 -28.69
C ASN A 206 -12.74 7.71 -27.58
N HIS A 207 -13.05 8.79 -26.85
CA HIS A 207 -13.97 8.78 -25.71
C HIS A 207 -15.40 9.21 -26.04
N SER A 208 -15.84 9.12 -27.30
CA SER A 208 -17.22 9.47 -27.63
C SER A 208 -18.26 8.53 -27.00
N GLU A 209 -17.84 7.37 -26.46
CA GLU A 209 -18.73 6.40 -25.79
C GLU A 209 -18.19 5.87 -24.45
N ASP A 210 -16.86 5.72 -24.26
CA ASP A 210 -16.27 5.21 -23.01
C ASP A 210 -15.69 6.33 -22.12
N LEU A 211 -16.36 6.58 -20.99
CA LEU A 211 -16.05 7.64 -20.00
C LEU A 211 -15.09 7.19 -18.88
N VAL A 212 -14.45 6.03 -19.04
CA VAL A 212 -13.51 5.43 -18.09
C VAL A 212 -12.13 5.40 -18.75
N PRO A 213 -11.08 5.97 -18.13
CA PRO A 213 -9.75 5.92 -18.72
C PRO A 213 -9.25 4.48 -18.79
N THR A 214 -8.62 4.12 -19.91
CA THR A 214 -7.90 2.86 -20.08
C THR A 214 -6.46 2.99 -19.57
N PHE A 215 -5.74 1.88 -19.39
CA PHE A 215 -4.31 1.96 -19.05
C PHE A 215 -3.47 2.70 -20.11
N ALA A 216 -3.86 2.64 -21.38
CA ALA A 216 -3.20 3.40 -22.43
C ALA A 216 -3.41 4.90 -22.25
N ASP A 217 -4.62 5.32 -21.87
CA ASP A 217 -4.93 6.73 -21.56
C ASP A 217 -4.11 7.25 -20.39
N LEU A 218 -3.96 6.44 -19.33
CA LEU A 218 -3.18 6.84 -18.16
C LEU A 218 -1.72 7.15 -18.49
N GLN A 219 -1.13 6.52 -19.51
CA GLN A 219 0.26 6.79 -19.92
C GLN A 219 0.46 8.22 -20.47
N HIS A 220 -0.63 8.90 -20.87
CA HIS A 220 -0.63 10.27 -21.36
C HIS A 220 -0.89 11.32 -20.26
N LEU A 221 -1.00 10.89 -19.00
CA LEU A 221 -1.28 11.75 -17.84
C LEU A 221 -0.05 11.86 -16.92
N PRO A 222 1.05 12.53 -17.32
CA PRO A 222 2.31 12.52 -16.58
C PRO A 222 2.19 13.03 -15.14
N TYR A 223 1.26 13.97 -14.87
CA TYR A 223 1.00 14.45 -13.52
C TYR A 223 0.30 13.41 -12.63
N LEU A 224 -0.57 12.55 -13.19
CA LEU A 224 -1.10 11.40 -12.47
C LEU A 224 0.03 10.44 -12.07
N GLY A 225 0.94 10.14 -13.00
CA GLY A 225 2.13 9.33 -12.70
C GLY A 225 2.97 9.92 -11.58
N ALA A 226 3.11 11.24 -11.55
CA ALA A 226 3.80 11.96 -10.50
C ALA A 226 3.09 11.86 -9.14
N VAL A 227 1.75 11.95 -9.11
CA VAL A 227 0.95 11.75 -7.90
C VAL A 227 1.13 10.34 -7.35
N VAL A 228 1.09 9.31 -8.22
CA VAL A 228 1.29 7.91 -7.79
C VAL A 228 2.69 7.71 -7.20
N LYS A 229 3.73 8.27 -7.83
CA LYS A 229 5.12 8.18 -7.34
C LYS A 229 5.30 8.87 -5.99
N GLU A 230 4.67 10.03 -5.79
CA GLU A 230 4.75 10.74 -4.51
C GLU A 230 3.98 10.02 -3.42
N SER A 231 2.80 9.45 -3.72
CA SER A 231 2.09 8.57 -2.80
C SER A 231 2.95 7.36 -2.40
N LEU A 232 3.64 6.71 -3.35
CA LEU A 232 4.54 5.60 -3.05
C LEU A 232 5.75 6.02 -2.20
N ARG A 233 6.33 7.20 -2.46
CA ARG A 233 7.46 7.73 -1.66
C ARG A 233 7.02 7.99 -0.23
N LEU A 234 5.84 8.59 -0.05
CA LEU A 234 5.33 8.87 1.28
C LEU A 234 4.78 7.62 1.96
N THR A 235 4.29 6.60 1.25
CA THR A 235 3.83 5.33 1.85
C THR A 235 4.86 4.20 1.70
N PRO A 236 6.01 4.18 2.42
CA PRO A 236 6.88 3.02 2.42
C PRO A 236 6.16 1.90 3.19
N THR A 237 5.44 1.04 2.47
CA THR A 237 4.54 0.02 3.05
C THR A 237 5.28 -1.08 3.83
N GLY A 238 6.61 -1.05 3.80
CA GLY A 238 7.47 -1.45 4.90
C GLY A 238 8.56 -0.40 5.09
N SER A 239 8.47 0.41 6.15
CA SER A 239 9.42 1.49 6.46
C SER A 239 10.88 1.02 6.55
N SER A 240 11.08 -0.25 6.91
CA SER A 240 12.38 -0.95 6.94
C SER A 240 12.52 -2.08 5.90
N GLY A 241 11.51 -2.29 5.06
CA GLY A 241 11.38 -3.49 4.22
C GLY A 241 11.25 -4.78 5.04
N VAL A 242 11.63 -5.91 4.44
CA VAL A 242 11.74 -7.21 5.14
C VAL A 242 13.20 -7.43 5.55
N GLY A 243 13.45 -7.98 6.74
CA GLY A 243 14.82 -8.29 7.19
C GLY A 243 15.57 -9.20 6.21
N HIS A 244 16.76 -8.78 5.81
CA HIS A 244 17.66 -9.54 4.95
C HIS A 244 18.77 -10.21 5.76
N THR A 245 19.33 -11.30 5.24
CA THR A 245 20.51 -11.93 5.83
C THR A 245 21.52 -12.33 4.74
N PRO A 246 22.84 -12.31 5.00
CA PRO A 246 23.81 -12.74 4.02
C PRO A 246 23.62 -14.21 3.61
N THR A 247 23.47 -14.46 2.31
CA THR A 247 23.22 -15.82 1.78
C THR A 247 24.47 -16.68 1.67
N ARG A 248 25.66 -16.13 1.96
CA ARG A 248 26.94 -16.85 1.89
C ARG A 248 27.61 -16.83 3.25
N PRO A 249 28.20 -17.96 3.69
CA PRO A 249 28.99 -17.99 4.90
C PRO A 249 30.26 -17.14 4.73
N GLY A 250 30.56 -16.30 5.71
CA GLY A 250 31.73 -15.47 5.80
C GLY A 250 31.46 -14.14 6.50
N ILE A 251 32.52 -13.41 6.83
CA ILE A 251 32.38 -12.03 7.27
C ILE A 251 32.21 -11.16 6.05
N HIS A 252 31.06 -10.49 5.95
CA HIS A 252 30.80 -9.51 4.90
C HIS A 252 31.23 -8.13 5.38
N SER A 253 31.55 -7.23 4.46
CA SER A 253 31.84 -5.85 4.83
C SER A 253 31.19 -4.85 3.89
N LEU A 254 30.47 -3.90 4.45
CA LEU A 254 29.99 -2.72 3.75
C LEU A 254 30.98 -1.58 3.95
N ARG A 255 31.26 -0.84 2.87
CA ARG A 255 31.93 0.46 2.97
C ARG A 255 30.84 1.52 3.01
N LEU A 256 30.90 2.36 4.03
CA LEU A 256 30.05 3.53 4.19
C LEU A 256 30.95 4.74 3.94
N GLU A 257 30.56 5.55 2.96
CA GLU A 257 31.14 6.89 2.80
C GLU A 257 30.56 7.77 3.89
N CYS A 258 31.41 8.50 4.62
CA CYS A 258 30.98 9.41 5.67
C CYS A 258 31.09 10.85 5.18
N ASP A 259 29.96 11.56 5.23
CA ASP A 259 29.83 12.90 4.67
C ASP A 259 30.67 13.97 5.39
N GLU A 260 31.00 13.76 6.68
CA GLU A 260 31.60 14.82 7.51
C GLU A 260 33.14 14.90 7.40
N ASP A 261 33.84 13.80 7.10
CA ASP A 261 35.32 13.74 7.08
C ASP A 261 35.91 13.14 5.79
N GLY A 262 35.08 12.73 4.82
CA GLY A 262 35.55 12.01 3.61
C GLY A 262 36.18 10.65 3.90
N GLY A 263 36.05 10.15 5.14
CA GLY A 263 36.54 8.85 5.57
C GLY A 263 35.64 7.73 5.08
N THR A 264 36.22 6.57 4.76
CA THR A 264 35.47 5.34 4.50
C THR A 264 35.40 4.50 5.77
N ASN A 265 34.22 4.35 6.35
CA ASN A 265 34.00 3.41 7.44
C ASN A 265 33.70 2.01 6.89
N LYS A 266 34.35 0.98 7.43
CA LYS A 266 34.11 -0.42 7.06
C LYS A 266 33.22 -1.07 8.12
N LEU A 267 31.94 -1.23 7.81
CA LEU A 267 31.02 -1.99 8.65
C LEU A 267 31.22 -3.48 8.40
N THR A 268 31.48 -4.24 9.46
CA THR A 268 31.59 -5.69 9.40
C THR A 268 30.22 -6.31 9.69
N ILE A 269 29.71 -7.14 8.77
CA ILE A 269 28.43 -7.84 8.90
C ILE A 269 28.72 -9.32 9.15
N PRO A 270 28.41 -9.83 10.36
CA PRO A 270 28.52 -11.26 10.66
C PRO A 270 27.60 -12.12 9.78
N ASN A 271 27.89 -13.42 9.74
CA ASN A 271 26.92 -14.39 9.24
C ASN A 271 25.61 -14.30 10.03
N GLU A 272 24.50 -14.61 9.36
CA GLU A 272 23.15 -14.67 9.95
C GLU A 272 22.61 -13.32 10.48
N ALA A 273 23.41 -12.25 10.44
CA ALA A 273 22.97 -10.93 10.84
C ALA A 273 21.77 -10.46 10.01
N THR A 274 20.73 -10.00 10.69
CA THR A 274 19.57 -9.35 10.06
C THR A 274 19.93 -7.91 9.69
N VAL A 275 19.74 -7.57 8.42
CA VAL A 275 19.97 -6.25 7.84
C VAL A 275 18.62 -5.68 7.43
N LEU A 276 18.28 -4.50 7.96
CA LEU A 276 17.08 -3.76 7.62
C LEU A 276 17.45 -2.54 6.78
N ALA A 277 16.75 -2.32 5.68
CA ALA A 277 16.96 -1.15 4.83
C ALA A 277 16.06 -0.02 5.32
N ASN A 278 16.64 1.09 5.79
CA ASN A 278 15.85 2.24 6.27
C ASN A 278 15.23 3.02 5.09
N THR A 279 14.21 2.44 4.47
CA THR A 279 13.49 3.03 3.33
C THR A 279 12.81 4.34 3.73
N TYR A 280 12.22 4.40 4.92
CA TYR A 280 11.63 5.63 5.45
C TYR A 280 12.68 6.75 5.51
N GLY A 281 13.86 6.49 6.07
CA GLY A 281 14.96 7.46 6.11
C GLY A 281 15.44 7.86 4.72
N LEU A 282 15.56 6.92 3.78
CA LEU A 282 15.93 7.22 2.39
C LEU A 282 14.90 8.11 1.69
N HIS A 283 13.61 7.97 2.02
CA HIS A 283 12.52 8.78 1.46
C HIS A 283 12.34 10.13 2.15
N HIS A 284 12.92 10.31 3.34
CA HIS A 284 12.88 11.55 4.12
C HIS A 284 14.24 12.26 4.26
N ASP A 285 15.25 11.81 3.53
CA ASP A 285 16.52 12.49 3.43
C ASP A 285 16.36 13.84 2.73
N THR A 286 16.57 14.93 3.45
CA THR A 286 16.45 16.31 2.95
C THR A 286 17.46 16.66 1.87
N ASN A 287 18.60 15.96 1.80
CA ASN A 287 19.58 16.14 0.73
C ASN A 287 19.04 15.61 -0.60
N ARG A 288 18.20 14.56 -0.54
CA ARG A 288 17.60 13.93 -1.72
C ARG A 288 16.23 14.50 -2.05
N TYR A 289 15.40 14.74 -1.05
CA TYR A 289 14.03 15.25 -1.17
C TYR A 289 13.89 16.51 -0.32
N PRO A 290 14.09 17.71 -0.90
CA PRO A 290 13.81 18.96 -0.20
C PRO A 290 12.36 19.00 0.30
N GLU A 291 12.09 19.46 1.52
CA GLU A 291 10.76 19.38 2.13
C GLU A 291 10.14 17.97 2.07
N PRO A 292 10.78 16.93 2.63
CA PRO A 292 10.41 15.54 2.33
C PRO A 292 9.02 15.13 2.86
N TRP A 293 8.48 15.83 3.86
CA TRP A 293 7.12 15.56 4.36
C TRP A 293 6.04 16.28 3.56
N HIS A 294 6.39 17.26 2.72
CA HIS A 294 5.44 17.92 1.84
C HIS A 294 5.07 16.98 0.68
N PHE A 295 3.77 16.80 0.43
CA PHE A 295 3.31 16.03 -0.73
C PHE A 295 3.42 16.89 -1.99
N ASP A 296 4.49 16.71 -2.77
CA ASP A 296 4.69 17.45 -4.02
C ASP A 296 4.97 16.49 -5.20
N PRO A 297 3.95 16.24 -6.04
CA PRO A 297 4.14 15.51 -7.29
C PRO A 297 5.10 16.19 -8.27
N GLY A 298 5.27 17.51 -8.19
CA GLY A 298 6.17 18.29 -9.05
C GLY A 298 7.60 17.75 -9.09
N ARG A 299 8.07 17.13 -8.00
CA ARG A 299 9.38 16.44 -7.89
C ARG A 299 9.63 15.40 -8.99
N TRP A 300 8.56 14.80 -9.49
CA TRP A 300 8.61 13.69 -10.46
C TRP A 300 8.38 14.16 -11.89
N ILE A 301 8.08 15.43 -12.13
CA ILE A 301 7.93 16.00 -13.47
C ILE A 301 9.29 16.46 -13.98
N ALA A 302 9.69 16.01 -15.16
CA ALA A 302 10.91 16.51 -15.79
C ALA A 302 10.71 17.99 -16.18
N LEU A 303 11.55 18.87 -15.62
CA LEU A 303 11.49 20.31 -15.90
C LEU A 303 12.20 20.69 -17.21
N ASP A 304 13.19 19.91 -17.65
CA ASP A 304 13.76 19.93 -19.00
C ASP A 304 14.73 18.73 -19.15
N SER A 305 14.89 18.25 -20.38
CA SER A 305 15.44 16.94 -20.81
C SER A 305 16.89 16.54 -20.42
N ASN A 306 17.53 17.13 -19.41
CA ASN A 306 18.93 16.82 -19.07
C ASN A 306 19.29 16.78 -17.57
N GLN A 307 18.31 16.58 -16.69
CA GLN A 307 18.60 16.35 -15.27
C GLN A 307 17.89 15.10 -14.77
N ASP A 308 18.50 13.94 -14.99
CA ASP A 308 18.38 12.86 -14.04
C ASP A 308 19.10 13.35 -12.77
N PHE A 309 18.34 13.66 -11.71
CA PHE A 309 18.92 14.13 -10.45
C PHE A 309 19.83 13.07 -9.83
N GLU A 310 19.57 11.78 -10.10
CA GLU A 310 20.36 10.64 -9.64
C GLU A 310 20.16 9.42 -10.57
N PRO A 311 21.13 8.50 -10.67
CA PRO A 311 20.96 7.24 -11.37
C PRO A 311 19.78 6.44 -10.80
N GLY A 312 18.82 6.10 -11.67
CA GLY A 312 17.72 5.20 -11.32
C GLY A 312 16.46 5.86 -10.76
N VAL A 313 16.33 7.19 -10.76
CA VAL A 313 15.05 7.87 -10.48
C VAL A 313 14.35 8.22 -11.79
N GLN A 314 13.30 7.46 -12.14
CA GLN A 314 12.56 7.70 -13.38
C GLN A 314 11.58 8.87 -13.21
N ARG A 315 11.88 10.03 -13.81
CA ARG A 315 10.92 11.15 -13.93
C ARG A 315 9.88 10.90 -15.03
N CYS A 316 8.71 11.51 -14.90
CA CYS A 316 7.70 11.51 -15.95
C CYS A 316 8.12 12.48 -17.06
N SER A 317 8.26 11.96 -18.29
CA SER A 317 8.39 12.80 -19.49
C SER A 317 7.07 13.51 -19.77
N THR A 318 7.13 14.72 -20.31
CA THR A 318 5.95 15.53 -20.67
C THR A 318 5.15 14.96 -21.86
N THR A 319 5.69 13.96 -22.56
CA THR A 319 5.07 13.34 -23.75
C THR A 319 4.44 11.97 -23.48
N GLY A 320 4.63 11.43 -22.28
CA GLY A 320 4.12 10.15 -21.83
C GLY A 320 5.01 9.50 -20.79
N TYR A 321 4.49 8.53 -20.02
CA TYR A 321 5.27 7.83 -19.01
C TYR A 321 4.89 6.34 -18.92
N SER A 322 5.82 5.52 -18.43
CA SER A 322 5.53 4.12 -18.10
C SER A 322 4.70 4.04 -16.82
N LEU A 323 3.61 3.29 -16.84
CA LEU A 323 2.85 2.94 -15.62
C LEU A 323 3.63 2.03 -14.68
N ASP A 324 4.74 1.45 -15.13
CA ASP A 324 5.64 0.71 -14.25
C ASP A 324 6.44 1.70 -13.38
N HIS A 325 6.19 1.66 -12.07
CA HIS A 325 6.87 2.48 -11.07
C HIS A 325 7.88 1.71 -10.23
N THR A 326 8.24 0.48 -10.63
CA THR A 326 9.16 -0.41 -9.91
C THR A 326 10.46 0.29 -9.49
N HIS A 327 10.99 1.16 -10.35
CA HIS A 327 12.24 1.87 -10.13
C HIS A 327 12.03 3.39 -9.99
N ALA A 328 10.81 3.86 -9.69
CA ALA A 328 10.59 5.29 -9.48
C ALA A 328 11.28 5.79 -8.20
N ASN A 329 11.22 4.97 -7.14
CA ASN A 329 11.84 5.21 -5.84
C ASN A 329 12.00 3.85 -5.12
N PHE A 330 12.42 3.87 -3.84
CA PHE A 330 12.63 2.65 -3.05
C PHE A 330 11.36 1.99 -2.45
N ALA A 331 10.14 2.42 -2.80
CA ALA A 331 8.90 1.88 -2.22
C ALA A 331 8.74 0.36 -2.48
N PHE A 332 9.28 -0.14 -3.59
CA PHE A 332 9.28 -1.56 -3.94
C PHE A 332 10.55 -2.30 -3.52
N GLY A 333 11.48 -1.65 -2.82
CA GLY A 333 12.79 -2.19 -2.49
C GLY A 333 13.76 -2.19 -3.68
N PHE A 334 14.81 -3.00 -3.60
CA PHE A 334 15.87 -3.05 -4.60
C PHE A 334 16.60 -4.40 -4.63
N GLY A 335 17.35 -4.64 -5.71
CA GLY A 335 18.16 -5.85 -5.87
C GLY A 335 17.33 -7.12 -6.09
N ARG A 336 17.88 -8.27 -5.69
CA ARG A 336 17.30 -9.61 -5.97
C ARG A 336 15.96 -9.90 -5.28
N ARG A 337 15.55 -9.08 -4.31
CA ARG A 337 14.30 -9.24 -3.54
C ARG A 337 13.37 -8.05 -3.71
N ILE A 338 13.52 -7.32 -4.81
CA ILE A 338 12.56 -6.28 -5.20
C ILE A 338 11.15 -6.88 -5.31
N CYS A 339 10.13 -6.08 -4.99
CA CYS A 339 8.75 -6.51 -4.93
C CYS A 339 8.31 -7.18 -6.25
N PRO A 340 7.89 -8.46 -6.26
CA PRO A 340 7.44 -9.13 -7.47
C PRO A 340 6.08 -8.60 -7.95
N GLY A 341 5.32 -7.94 -7.08
CA GLY A 341 4.01 -7.35 -7.37
C GLY A 341 4.06 -5.89 -7.82
N SER A 342 5.25 -5.30 -8.03
CA SER A 342 5.42 -3.87 -8.30
C SER A 342 4.65 -3.38 -9.53
N SER A 343 4.68 -4.15 -10.63
CA SER A 343 3.92 -3.85 -11.84
C SER A 343 2.41 -3.87 -11.59
N LEU A 344 1.90 -4.89 -10.90
CA LEU A 344 0.48 -5.00 -10.54
C LEU A 344 0.04 -3.82 -9.65
N ALA A 345 0.82 -3.50 -8.63
CA ALA A 345 0.55 -2.37 -7.73
C ALA A 345 0.55 -1.05 -8.50
N SER A 346 1.55 -0.78 -9.34
CA SER A 346 1.66 0.48 -10.07
C SER A 346 0.47 0.75 -11.02
N HIS A 347 0.03 -0.28 -11.73
CA HIS A 347 -1.17 -0.19 -12.58
C HIS A 347 -2.45 -0.01 -11.75
N THR A 348 -2.59 -0.81 -10.68
CA THR A 348 -3.77 -0.74 -9.80
C THR A 348 -3.89 0.63 -9.14
N LEU A 349 -2.79 1.18 -8.64
CA LEU A 349 -2.73 2.51 -8.03
C LEU A 349 -3.06 3.61 -9.04
N SER A 350 -2.45 3.57 -10.23
CA SER A 350 -2.72 4.54 -11.29
C SER A 350 -4.20 4.58 -11.66
N MET A 351 -4.81 3.41 -11.86
CA MET A 351 -6.23 3.32 -12.19
C MET A 351 -7.13 3.74 -11.02
N ALA A 352 -6.85 3.28 -9.80
CA ALA A 352 -7.66 3.61 -8.63
C ALA A 352 -7.63 5.11 -8.35
N ILE A 353 -6.45 5.73 -8.36
CA ILE A 353 -6.26 7.16 -8.11
C ILE A 353 -6.88 8.00 -9.23
N ALA A 354 -6.70 7.62 -10.50
CA ALA A 354 -7.36 8.31 -11.62
C ALA A 354 -8.89 8.29 -11.48
N LEU A 355 -9.47 7.13 -11.15
CA LEU A 355 -10.91 7.01 -10.96
C LEU A 355 -11.40 7.83 -9.77
N LEU A 356 -10.67 7.83 -8.65
CA LEU A 356 -11.01 8.65 -7.48
C LEU A 356 -10.99 10.15 -7.82
N LEU A 357 -9.94 10.63 -8.50
CA LEU A 357 -9.83 12.02 -8.97
C LEU A 357 -10.95 12.40 -9.95
N LEU A 358 -11.26 11.50 -10.89
CA LEU A 358 -12.31 11.71 -11.88
C LEU A 358 -13.70 11.78 -11.22
N CYS A 359 -13.93 11.00 -10.15
CA CYS A 359 -15.23 10.86 -9.51
C CYS A 359 -15.51 11.87 -8.38
N PHE A 360 -14.50 12.22 -7.59
CA PHE A 360 -14.71 12.86 -6.29
C PHE A 360 -13.92 14.15 -6.13
N ASP A 361 -14.53 15.10 -5.42
CA ASP A 361 -13.85 16.18 -4.73
C ASP A 361 -13.52 15.72 -3.30
N PHE A 362 -12.35 16.11 -2.81
CA PHE A 362 -11.82 15.67 -1.53
C PHE A 362 -11.92 16.81 -0.53
N LYS A 363 -12.54 16.55 0.62
CA LYS A 363 -12.72 17.52 1.70
C LYS A 363 -12.11 16.99 2.98
N LEU A 364 -11.47 17.90 3.70
CA LEU A 364 -11.05 17.68 5.06
C LEU A 364 -12.22 17.93 6.02
N THR A 365 -12.33 17.14 7.08
CA THR A 365 -13.30 17.35 8.15
C THR A 365 -12.67 18.08 9.33
N ASP A 366 -13.51 18.59 10.24
CA ASP A 366 -13.06 19.23 11.48
C ASP A 366 -12.33 18.27 12.43
N ARG A 367 -12.51 16.94 12.26
CA ARG A 367 -11.85 15.91 13.08
C ARG A 367 -10.36 15.81 12.78
N ALA A 368 -9.94 16.16 11.58
CA ALA A 368 -8.54 16.11 11.18
C ALA A 368 -7.64 16.95 12.10
N GLU A 369 -8.09 18.16 12.45
CA GLU A 369 -7.35 19.05 13.34
C GLU A 369 -7.30 18.53 14.79
N ALA A 370 -8.35 17.85 15.25
CA ALA A 370 -8.36 17.21 16.57
C ALA A 370 -7.33 16.07 16.64
N HIS A 371 -7.35 15.17 15.66
CA HIS A 371 -6.40 14.06 15.56
C HIS A 371 -4.96 14.55 15.42
N ARG A 372 -4.71 15.61 14.62
CA ARG A 372 -3.38 16.26 14.51
C ARG A 372 -2.83 16.67 15.87
N ARG A 373 -3.63 17.33 16.70
CA ARG A 373 -3.20 17.80 18.03
C ARG A 373 -2.88 16.65 18.98
N GLU A 374 -3.67 15.57 18.91
CA GLU A 374 -3.44 14.36 19.69
C GLU A 374 -2.13 13.69 19.28
N ILE A 375 -1.90 13.53 17.98
CA ILE A 375 -0.66 12.98 17.41
C ILE A 375 0.56 13.81 17.83
N GLU A 376 0.53 15.13 17.64
CA GLU A 376 1.68 15.97 18.03
C GLU A 376 1.96 15.89 19.54
N LYS A 377 0.94 15.66 20.36
CA LYS A 377 1.12 15.44 21.80
C LYS A 377 1.81 14.10 22.05
N LEU A 378 1.38 13.03 21.39
CA LEU A 378 2.01 11.71 21.48
C LEU A 378 3.47 11.76 21.01
N ASP A 379 3.75 12.43 19.89
CA ASP A 379 5.11 12.58 19.36
C ASP A 379 6.03 13.29 20.37
N ARG A 380 5.55 14.37 21.01
CA ARG A 380 6.32 15.05 22.07
C ARG A 380 6.58 14.15 23.28
N GLU A 381 5.61 13.31 23.67
CA GLU A 381 5.76 12.38 24.79
C GLU A 381 6.74 11.24 24.47
N GLU A 382 6.64 10.66 23.28
CA GLU A 382 7.58 9.66 22.78
C GLU A 382 8.98 10.22 22.70
N PHE A 383 9.13 11.41 22.14
CA PHE A 383 10.41 12.11 22.02
C PHE A 383 11.04 12.34 23.39
N ARG A 384 10.28 12.84 24.36
CA ARG A 384 10.73 13.00 25.75
C ARG A 384 11.22 11.68 26.34
N ARG A 385 10.46 10.59 26.17
CA ARG A 385 10.84 9.26 26.66
C ARG A 385 12.12 8.76 25.99
N TRP A 386 12.28 9.02 24.70
CA TRP A 386 13.47 8.65 23.94
C TRP A 386 14.72 9.38 24.47
N PHE A 387 14.62 10.68 24.77
CA PHE A 387 15.72 11.42 25.42
C PHE A 387 16.10 10.89 26.79
N GLU A 388 15.11 10.51 27.60
CA GLU A 388 15.34 9.95 28.94
C GLU A 388 16.10 8.61 28.87
N LEU A 389 15.82 7.79 27.86
CA LEU A 389 16.47 6.50 27.65
C LEU A 389 17.87 6.62 27.02
N PHE A 390 18.09 7.61 26.15
CA PHE A 390 19.34 7.79 25.41
C PHE A 390 19.99 9.17 25.58
N PRO A 391 20.36 9.56 26.82
CA PRO A 391 20.86 10.90 27.15
C PRO A 391 22.26 11.21 26.56
N ALA A 392 22.94 10.28 25.90
CA ALA A 392 24.28 10.48 25.32
C ALA A 392 24.34 10.55 23.78
N SER A 393 23.22 10.40 23.05
CA SER A 393 23.24 10.32 21.57
C SER A 393 23.08 11.69 20.88
N ASP A 394 24.11 12.52 20.85
CA ASP A 394 24.04 13.88 20.24
C ASP A 394 23.56 13.89 18.77
N VAL A 395 23.92 12.85 18.00
CA VAL A 395 23.54 12.71 16.58
C VAL A 395 22.06 12.41 16.41
N GLY A 396 21.51 11.48 17.22
CA GLY A 396 20.09 11.12 17.18
C GLY A 396 19.19 12.28 17.62
N ARG A 397 19.64 13.05 18.61
CA ARG A 397 18.95 14.27 19.07
C ARG A 397 18.83 15.31 17.97
N ALA A 398 19.93 15.63 17.30
CA ALA A 398 19.98 16.68 16.29
C ALA A 398 19.20 16.30 15.00
N ALA A 399 19.14 15.01 14.67
CA ALA A 399 18.35 14.50 13.55
C ALA A 399 16.84 14.56 13.86
N MET A 400 16.40 14.03 15.02
CA MET A 400 14.98 14.04 15.39
C MET A 400 14.44 15.45 15.67
N HIS A 401 15.25 16.33 16.28
CA HIS A 401 14.86 17.74 16.47
C HIS A 401 14.70 18.47 15.14
N ARG A 402 15.53 18.19 14.13
CA ARG A 402 15.39 18.77 12.77
C ARG A 402 14.14 18.27 12.06
N GLU A 403 13.82 16.99 12.19
CA GLU A 403 12.58 16.44 11.66
C GLU A 403 11.36 17.14 12.27
N GLN A 404 11.31 17.31 13.59
CA GLN A 404 10.19 17.97 14.25
C GLN A 404 10.07 19.45 13.86
N LEU A 405 11.20 20.17 13.81
CA LEU A 405 11.22 21.55 13.33
C LEU A 405 10.73 21.67 11.89
N SER A 406 11.12 20.76 10.99
CA SER A 406 10.65 20.81 9.59
C SER A 406 9.13 20.64 9.44
N LYS A 407 8.48 19.95 10.40
CA LYS A 407 7.02 19.83 10.47
C LYS A 407 6.37 21.07 11.11
N GLU A 408 7.07 21.72 12.05
CA GLU A 408 6.57 22.88 12.81
C GLU A 408 6.82 24.25 12.13
N GLU A 409 7.87 24.40 11.32
CA GLU A 409 8.26 25.63 10.62
C GLU A 409 7.39 25.96 9.39
N CYS A 410 6.44 25.10 9.05
CA CYS A 410 5.50 25.37 7.96
C CYS A 410 4.47 26.44 8.34
N HIS A 411 4.43 27.52 7.56
CA HIS A 411 3.47 28.62 7.73
C HIS A 411 2.07 28.35 7.16
N ASP A 412 1.92 27.33 6.29
CA ASP A 412 0.62 26.90 5.78
C ASP A 412 0.03 25.83 6.72
N GLU A 413 -1.11 26.15 7.34
CA GLU A 413 -1.81 25.29 8.29
C GLU A 413 -2.25 23.96 7.66
N ARG A 414 -2.63 23.95 6.38
CA ARG A 414 -3.05 22.72 5.69
C ARG A 414 -1.87 21.82 5.34
N ASP A 415 -0.74 22.42 4.93
CA ASP A 415 0.48 21.65 4.69
C ASP A 415 0.99 21.03 5.99
N ARG A 416 1.03 21.80 7.09
CA ARG A 416 1.36 21.25 8.42
C ARG A 416 0.46 20.08 8.81
N LEU A 417 -0.85 20.22 8.59
CA LEU A 417 -1.80 19.15 8.83
C LEU A 417 -1.49 17.91 7.98
N GLY A 418 -1.23 18.10 6.69
CA GLY A 418 -0.86 17.02 5.76
C GLY A 418 0.39 16.27 6.22
N ARG A 419 1.46 17.00 6.56
CA ARG A 419 2.72 16.44 7.05
C ARG A 419 2.52 15.55 8.27
N VAL A 420 1.77 16.04 9.27
CA VAL A 420 1.54 15.31 10.52
C VAL A 420 0.63 14.10 10.30
N LEU A 421 -0.51 14.27 9.63
CA LEU A 421 -1.48 13.18 9.47
C LEU A 421 -0.95 12.08 8.55
N ILE A 422 -0.27 12.43 7.46
CA ILE A 422 0.30 11.45 6.52
C ILE A 422 1.35 10.63 7.26
N ASP A 423 2.31 11.29 7.90
CA ASP A 423 3.37 10.62 8.66
C ASP A 423 2.82 9.74 9.79
N ALA A 424 1.84 10.23 10.55
CA ALA A 424 1.18 9.46 11.60
C ALA A 424 0.45 8.23 11.05
N TYR A 425 -0.19 8.34 9.88
CA TYR A 425 -0.82 7.19 9.24
C TYR A 425 0.20 6.13 8.84
N ILE A 426 1.33 6.53 8.26
CA ILE A 426 2.43 5.63 7.87
C ILE A 426 3.11 4.99 9.08
N ALA A 427 3.24 5.74 10.17
CA ALA A 427 3.79 5.27 11.44
C ALA A 427 2.79 4.47 12.28
N PHE A 428 1.60 4.16 11.75
CA PHE A 428 0.50 3.47 12.45
C PHE A 428 0.03 4.17 13.75
N LYS A 429 0.27 5.48 13.87
CA LYS A 429 -0.19 6.35 14.97
C LYS A 429 -1.59 6.92 14.73
N LEU A 430 -2.01 7.00 13.47
CA LEU A 430 -3.38 7.33 13.07
C LEU A 430 -4.09 6.05 12.64
N SER A 431 -5.10 5.62 13.40
CA SER A 431 -5.87 4.42 13.07
C SER A 431 -6.66 4.62 11.77
N ARG A 432 -7.10 3.51 11.16
CA ARG A 432 -7.94 3.56 9.97
C ARG A 432 -9.29 4.24 10.23
N GLU A 433 -9.86 4.05 11.41
CA GLU A 433 -11.08 4.72 11.85
C GLU A 433 -10.86 6.23 12.03
N GLN A 434 -9.75 6.63 12.65
CA GLN A 434 -9.39 8.05 12.78
C GLN A 434 -9.12 8.69 11.42
N LEU A 435 -8.46 7.98 10.50
CA LEU A 435 -8.26 8.43 9.12
C LEU A 435 -9.60 8.65 8.43
N ALA A 436 -10.54 7.71 8.54
CA ALA A 436 -11.87 7.84 7.98
C ALA A 436 -12.56 9.11 8.51
N GLU A 437 -12.44 9.40 9.80
CA GLU A 437 -13.01 10.63 10.36
C GLU A 437 -12.40 11.91 9.76
N CYS A 438 -11.17 11.88 9.24
CA CYS A 438 -10.47 13.06 8.71
C CYS A 438 -10.87 13.45 7.28
N ILE A 439 -11.37 12.50 6.49
CA ILE A 439 -11.56 12.65 5.04
C ILE A 439 -13.03 12.56 4.67
N ARG A 440 -13.44 13.30 3.65
CA ARG A 440 -14.78 13.20 3.06
C ARG A 440 -14.71 13.31 1.55
N LEU A 441 -15.31 12.35 0.85
CA LEU A 441 -15.38 12.32 -0.61
C LEU A 441 -16.76 12.82 -1.08
N GLU A 442 -16.77 13.80 -1.98
CA GLU A 442 -17.99 14.37 -2.56
C GLU A 442 -18.04 14.08 -4.07
N PRO A 443 -19.07 13.40 -4.61
CA PRO A 443 -19.17 13.18 -6.05
C PRO A 443 -19.12 14.50 -6.83
N ARG A 444 -18.27 14.57 -7.86
CA ARG A 444 -18.11 15.77 -8.70
C ARG A 444 -19.39 16.03 -9.49
N LYS A 445 -19.87 17.27 -9.46
CA LYS A 445 -21.08 17.71 -10.18
C LYS A 445 -20.86 17.67 -11.70
N GLY A 446 -21.92 17.42 -12.46
CA GLY A 446 -21.87 17.46 -13.93
C GLY A 446 -21.18 16.26 -14.58
N ARG A 447 -21.09 15.13 -13.87
CA ARG A 447 -20.60 13.84 -14.38
C ARG A 447 -21.76 12.84 -14.48
N PRO A 448 -22.52 12.79 -15.59
CA PRO A 448 -23.72 11.96 -15.73
C PRO A 448 -23.47 10.45 -15.55
N TRP A 449 -22.21 10.03 -15.74
CA TRP A 449 -21.84 8.62 -15.72
C TRP A 449 -21.66 8.06 -14.30
N LEU A 450 -21.37 8.87 -13.28
CA LEU A 450 -21.42 8.40 -11.88
C LEU A 450 -22.81 7.86 -11.55
N LYS A 451 -23.83 8.56 -12.05
CA LYS A 451 -25.22 8.11 -12.01
C LYS A 451 -25.43 6.86 -12.89
N ALA A 452 -24.91 6.83 -14.12
CA ALA A 452 -25.04 5.64 -14.99
C ALA A 452 -24.36 4.38 -14.41
N VAL A 453 -23.21 4.51 -13.75
CA VAL A 453 -22.51 3.44 -13.05
C VAL A 453 -23.31 3.00 -11.83
N GLY A 454 -23.81 3.94 -11.03
CA GLY A 454 -24.73 3.65 -9.92
C GLY A 454 -26.01 2.96 -10.39
N ASP A 455 -26.64 3.43 -11.46
CA ASP A 455 -27.86 2.85 -12.05
C ASP A 455 -27.59 1.43 -12.61
N THR A 456 -26.42 1.21 -13.21
CA THR A 456 -25.97 -0.11 -13.70
C THR A 456 -25.69 -1.05 -12.52
N LEU A 457 -25.10 -0.56 -11.44
CA LEU A 457 -24.92 -1.35 -10.22
C LEU A 457 -26.29 -1.67 -9.59
N ALA A 458 -27.12 -0.68 -9.28
CA ALA A 458 -28.42 -0.83 -8.63
C ALA A 458 -29.39 -1.76 -9.38
N SER A 459 -29.42 -1.72 -10.72
CA SER A 459 -30.23 -2.62 -11.54
C SER A 459 -29.75 -4.08 -11.52
N THR A 460 -28.48 -4.32 -11.18
CA THR A 460 -27.86 -5.64 -11.20
C THR A 460 -27.82 -6.31 -9.83
N TRP A 461 -27.76 -5.55 -8.73
CA TRP A 461 -27.82 -6.08 -7.35
C TRP A 461 -29.26 -6.25 -6.81
N GLY A 462 -30.27 -5.71 -7.52
CA GLY A 462 -31.70 -5.81 -7.17
C GLY A 462 -32.43 -7.00 -7.81
N GLN A 463 -31.75 -7.82 -8.61
CA GLN A 463 -32.20 -9.12 -9.12
C GLN A 463 -31.40 -10.24 -8.47
#